data_AF-A0AAT9J418-F1
#
_entry.id   AF-A0AAT9J418-F1
#
_cell.length_a   1.000
_cell.length_b   1.000
_cell.length_c   1.000
_cell.angle_alpha   90.00
_cell.angle_beta   90.00
_cell.angle_gamma   90.00
#
_symmetry.space_group_name_H-M   'P 1'
#
loop_
_entity.id
_entity.type
_entity.pdbx_description
1 polymer ?
#
loop_
_entity_poly.entity_id
_entity_poly.type
_entity_poly.pdbx_seq_one_letter_code
_entity_poly.pdbx_strand_id
1 'polypeptide(L)'
;MLTHPIHDTLQALGLTGMAKGFKELANQPEANGLDHAEWLAILLEQETTLRQQKRYESRAKTARLRQSATIEDVDYWAAKGLDKSMFLKLTSADWIRRKHNLLITGPCGVGKSWLACALGQKACREDMSVAYHRASRLFTALALARADGRYAKLLKQIARVDLLSHPPSSFPDARSAVRGASVYEP
;
A
#
# COMPACT_ATOMS: atom_id res chain seq x y z
N MET A 1 -34.11 15.09 24.41
CA MET A 1 -32.65 15.27 24.67
C MET A 1 -32.04 13.98 25.24
N LEU A 2 -31.70 13.01 24.38
CA LEU A 2 -30.97 11.78 24.74
C LEU A 2 -29.98 11.32 23.65
N THR A 3 -29.48 12.24 22.81
CA THR A 3 -28.47 11.93 21.77
C THR A 3 -27.03 11.93 22.31
N HIS A 4 -26.79 12.56 23.47
CA HIS A 4 -25.49 12.57 24.16
C HIS A 4 -24.98 11.18 24.60
N PRO A 5 -25.76 10.32 25.28
CA PRO A 5 -25.26 9.03 25.77
C PRO A 5 -24.82 8.08 24.66
N ILE A 6 -25.52 8.06 23.51
CA ILE A 6 -25.16 7.17 22.40
C ILE A 6 -23.85 7.65 21.75
N HIS A 7 -23.73 8.94 21.46
CA HIS A 7 -22.51 9.50 20.89
C HIS A 7 -21.29 9.23 21.79
N ASP A 8 -21.42 9.43 23.09
CA ASP A 8 -20.32 9.26 24.04
C ASP A 8 -19.96 7.77 24.22
N THR A 9 -20.94 6.88 24.17
CA THR A 9 -20.73 5.42 24.15
C THR A 9 -19.99 4.98 22.87
N LEU A 10 -20.38 5.51 21.70
CA LEU A 10 -19.71 5.21 20.43
C LEU A 10 -18.25 5.67 20.45
N GLN A 11 -17.95 6.83 21.04
CA GLN A 11 -16.56 7.27 21.22
C GLN A 11 -15.78 6.39 22.20
N ALA A 12 -16.38 6.00 23.32
CA ALA A 12 -15.75 5.11 24.30
C ALA A 12 -15.41 3.73 23.71
N LEU A 13 -16.24 3.22 22.81
CA LEU A 13 -16.01 1.97 22.07
C LEU A 13 -15.01 2.12 20.90
N GLY A 14 -14.51 3.33 20.63
CA GLY A 14 -13.60 3.62 19.52
C GLY A 14 -14.27 3.62 18.14
N LEU A 15 -15.61 3.66 18.09
CA LEU A 15 -16.43 3.73 16.87
C LEU A 15 -16.54 5.17 16.37
N THR A 16 -15.39 5.78 16.08
CA THR A 16 -15.28 7.21 15.77
C THR A 16 -16.00 7.63 14.48
N GLY A 17 -16.08 6.74 13.49
CA GLY A 17 -16.83 6.96 12.25
C GLY A 17 -18.32 6.88 12.48
N MET A 18 -18.80 5.89 13.25
CA MET A 18 -20.22 5.87 13.65
C MET A 18 -20.61 7.09 14.46
N ALA A 19 -19.77 7.53 15.40
CA ALA A 19 -20.07 8.71 16.23
C ALA A 19 -20.23 9.98 15.38
N LYS A 20 -19.42 10.12 14.32
CA LYS A 20 -19.52 11.23 13.37
C LYS A 20 -20.77 11.10 12.50
N GLY A 21 -21.00 9.92 11.93
CA GLY A 21 -22.19 9.64 11.11
C GLY A 21 -23.49 9.83 11.88
N PHE A 22 -23.52 9.45 13.16
CA PHE A 22 -24.66 9.62 14.04
C PHE A 22 -25.03 11.09 14.20
N LYS A 23 -24.03 11.97 14.34
CA LYS A 23 -24.23 13.42 14.38
C LYS A 23 -24.69 14.00 13.04
N GLU A 24 -24.13 13.52 11.94
CA GLU A 24 -24.49 13.98 10.59
C GLU A 24 -25.93 13.56 10.24
N LEU A 25 -26.28 12.29 10.41
CA LEU A 25 -27.62 11.76 10.17
C LEU A 25 -28.68 12.39 11.08
N ALA A 26 -28.37 12.61 12.37
CA ALA A 26 -29.31 13.26 13.29
C ALA A 26 -29.63 14.72 12.91
N ASN A 27 -28.75 15.37 12.14
CA ASN A 27 -28.94 16.74 11.65
C ASN A 27 -29.53 16.78 10.23
N GLN A 28 -29.71 15.64 9.57
CA GLN A 28 -30.27 15.56 8.22
C GLN A 28 -31.78 15.27 8.28
N PRO A 29 -32.64 16.20 7.81
CA PRO A 29 -34.09 16.00 7.84
C PRO A 29 -34.58 14.86 6.93
N GLU A 30 -33.82 14.54 5.88
CA GLU A 30 -34.06 13.42 4.95
C GLU A 30 -33.86 12.06 5.62
N ALA A 31 -33.06 12.00 6.70
CA ALA A 31 -32.79 10.77 7.43
C ALA A 31 -33.97 10.31 8.30
N ASN A 32 -35.03 11.13 8.44
CA ASN A 32 -36.25 10.76 9.17
C ASN A 32 -37.15 9.78 8.40
N GLY A 33 -36.94 9.63 7.09
CA GLY A 33 -37.69 8.68 6.26
C GLY A 33 -37.05 7.29 6.16
N LEU A 34 -35.85 7.11 6.73
CA LEU A 34 -35.09 5.87 6.67
C LEU A 34 -35.55 4.91 7.76
N ASP A 35 -35.63 3.63 7.44
CA ASP A 35 -35.84 2.60 8.45
C ASP A 35 -34.60 2.47 9.37
N HIS A 36 -34.81 1.96 10.59
CA HIS A 36 -33.76 1.73 11.57
C HIS A 36 -32.62 0.87 11.01
N ALA A 37 -32.94 -0.10 10.14
CA ALA A 37 -31.95 -0.93 9.47
C ALA A 37 -31.08 -0.13 8.49
N GLU A 38 -31.68 0.78 7.73
CA GLU A 38 -30.97 1.65 6.78
C GLU A 38 -30.07 2.65 7.51
N TRP A 39 -30.59 3.21 8.59
CA TRP A 39 -29.84 4.10 9.47
C TRP A 39 -28.59 3.41 10.04
N LEU A 40 -28.75 2.17 10.53
CA LEU A 40 -27.63 1.38 11.05
C LEU A 40 -26.64 1.00 9.93
N ALA A 41 -27.13 0.67 8.74
CA ALA A 41 -26.29 0.34 7.60
C ALA A 41 -25.37 1.50 7.21
N ILE A 42 -25.89 2.73 7.15
CA ILE A 42 -25.10 3.93 6.84
C ILE A 42 -24.03 4.18 7.91
N LEU A 43 -24.38 4.04 9.20
CA LEU A 43 -23.41 4.20 10.29
C LEU A 43 -22.29 3.15 10.22
N LEU A 44 -22.63 1.89 9.95
CA LEU A 44 -21.67 0.79 9.79
C LEU A 44 -20.75 1.03 8.60
N GLU A 45 -21.29 1.52 7.49
CA GLU A 45 -20.53 1.84 6.29
C GLU A 45 -19.53 2.98 6.56
N GLN A 46 -19.95 4.05 7.24
CA GLN A 46 -19.06 5.14 7.62
C GLN A 46 -17.92 4.67 8.53
N GLU A 47 -18.21 3.85 9.54
CA GLU A 47 -17.17 3.30 10.42
C GLU A 47 -16.20 2.40 9.66
N THR A 48 -16.72 1.53 8.80
CA THR A 48 -15.91 0.62 7.99
C THR A 48 -14.98 1.41 7.07
N THR A 49 -15.51 2.44 6.40
CA THR A 49 -14.76 3.34 5.51
C THR A 49 -13.66 4.07 6.28
N LEU A 50 -13.98 4.63 7.45
CA LEU A 50 -13.00 5.38 8.26
C LEU A 50 -11.89 4.46 8.78
N ARG A 51 -12.22 3.22 9.18
CA ARG A 51 -11.23 2.22 9.59
C ARG A 51 -10.34 1.80 8.42
N GLN A 52 -10.91 1.55 7.24
CA GLN A 52 -10.15 1.22 6.03
C GLN A 52 -9.19 2.36 5.66
N GLN A 53 -9.67 3.61 5.70
CA GLN A 53 -8.85 4.78 5.43
C GLN A 53 -7.68 4.91 6.41
N LYS A 54 -7.92 4.78 7.72
CA LYS A 54 -6.86 4.81 8.74
C LYS A 54 -5.82 3.70 8.54
N ARG A 55 -6.26 2.49 8.18
CA ARG A 55 -5.37 1.36 7.87
C ARG A 55 -4.50 1.65 6.66
N TYR A 56 -5.12 2.15 5.57
CA TYR A 56 -4.41 2.56 4.37
C TYR A 56 -3.38 3.66 4.67
N GLU A 57 -3.75 4.71 5.40
CA GLU A 57 -2.84 5.81 5.75
C GLU A 57 -1.66 5.34 6.59
N SER A 58 -1.89 4.48 7.59
CA SER A 58 -0.82 3.89 8.41
C SER A 58 0.15 3.07 7.56
N ARG A 59 -0.37 2.27 6.62
CA ARG A 59 0.42 1.44 5.71
C ARG A 59 1.16 2.26 4.67
N ALA A 60 0.53 3.27 4.08
CA ALA A 60 1.16 4.22 3.17
C ALA A 60 2.31 4.97 3.84
N LYS A 61 2.12 5.42 5.10
CA LYS A 61 3.20 6.02 5.92
C LYS A 61 4.34 5.04 6.17
N THR A 62 4.02 3.78 6.45
CA THR A 62 5.03 2.72 6.68
C THR A 62 5.81 2.39 5.41
N ALA A 63 5.15 2.38 4.25
CA ALA A 63 5.76 2.07 2.97
C ALA A 63 6.80 3.10 2.52
N ARG A 64 6.71 4.35 3.01
CA ARG A 64 7.64 5.45 2.72
C ARG A 64 7.94 5.57 1.22
N LEU A 65 6.89 5.44 0.40
CA LEU A 65 7.00 5.56 -1.05
C LEU A 65 7.54 6.95 -1.40
N ARG A 66 8.59 6.99 -2.23
CA ARG A 66 9.28 8.24 -2.58
C ARG A 66 8.41 9.15 -3.46
N GLN A 67 7.48 8.56 -4.21
CA GLN A 67 6.61 9.25 -5.15
C GLN A 67 5.18 8.79 -4.91
N SER A 68 4.24 9.73 -4.93
CA SER A 68 2.82 9.42 -5.05
C SER A 68 2.58 9.01 -6.49
N ALA A 69 2.62 7.71 -6.75
CA ALA A 69 2.49 7.13 -8.08
C ALA A 69 1.27 6.22 -8.07
N THR A 70 0.28 6.50 -8.89
CA THR A 70 -0.92 5.68 -9.03
C THR A 70 -0.83 4.85 -10.30
N ILE A 71 -1.37 3.65 -10.26
CA ILE A 71 -1.43 2.77 -11.43
C ILE A 71 -2.34 3.37 -12.52
N GLU A 72 -3.34 4.15 -12.11
CA GLU A 72 -4.26 4.85 -13.00
C GLU A 72 -3.54 5.87 -13.91
N ASP A 73 -2.46 6.49 -13.43
CA ASP A 73 -1.67 7.49 -14.15
C ASP A 73 -0.57 6.87 -15.04
N VAL A 74 -0.57 5.54 -15.24
CA VAL A 74 0.46 4.86 -16.04
C VAL A 74 0.27 5.22 -17.50
N ASP A 75 1.20 6.01 -18.04
CA ASP A 75 1.27 6.28 -19.47
C ASP A 75 1.92 5.10 -20.22
N TYR A 76 1.06 4.23 -20.76
CA TYR A 76 1.46 3.08 -21.59
C TYR A 76 2.07 3.49 -22.95
N TRP A 77 1.89 4.73 -23.39
CA TRP A 77 2.44 5.25 -24.64
C TRP A 77 3.87 5.76 -24.47
N ALA A 78 4.17 6.42 -23.34
CA ALA A 78 5.52 6.87 -23.00
C ALA A 78 6.46 5.70 -22.66
N ALA A 79 5.93 4.62 -22.10
CA ALA A 79 6.69 3.43 -21.74
C ALA A 79 6.88 2.48 -22.94
N LYS A 80 7.64 2.91 -23.97
CA LYS A 80 8.02 2.03 -25.10
C LYS A 80 8.63 0.72 -24.59
N GLY A 81 7.87 -0.37 -24.67
CA GLY A 81 8.29 -1.72 -24.24
C GLY A 81 7.63 -2.25 -22.96
N LEU A 82 6.67 -1.55 -22.35
CA LEU A 82 5.87 -2.11 -21.26
C LEU A 82 4.76 -2.99 -21.83
N ASP A 83 4.82 -4.30 -21.59
CA ASP A 83 3.73 -5.20 -21.91
C ASP A 83 2.54 -4.91 -21.00
N LYS A 84 1.51 -4.26 -21.56
CA LYS A 84 0.28 -3.89 -20.85
C LYS A 84 -0.39 -5.09 -20.20
N SER A 85 -0.38 -6.26 -20.85
CA SER A 85 -1.01 -7.46 -20.33
C SER A 85 -0.32 -7.96 -19.07
N MET A 86 1.01 -7.93 -19.07
CA MET A 86 1.84 -8.28 -17.94
C MET A 86 1.72 -7.27 -16.81
N PHE A 87 1.71 -5.97 -17.13
CA PHE A 87 1.57 -4.94 -16.12
C PHE A 87 0.22 -5.05 -15.41
N LEU A 88 -0.88 -5.25 -16.14
CA LEU A 88 -2.20 -5.50 -15.56
C LEU A 88 -2.22 -6.72 -14.63
N LYS A 89 -1.54 -7.82 -14.99
CA LYS A 89 -1.36 -8.96 -14.09
C LYS A 89 -0.57 -8.60 -12.83
N LEU A 90 0.45 -7.74 -12.92
CA LEU A 90 1.17 -7.25 -11.74
C LEU A 90 0.30 -6.34 -10.86
N THR A 91 -0.66 -5.62 -11.45
CA THR A 91 -1.60 -4.77 -10.69
C THR A 91 -2.59 -5.56 -9.83
N SER A 92 -2.83 -6.85 -10.14
CA SER A 92 -3.66 -7.72 -9.28
C SER A 92 -3.00 -8.03 -7.94
N ALA A 93 -1.69 -7.78 -7.80
CA ALA A 93 -0.89 -8.06 -6.62
C ALA A 93 -0.90 -9.55 -6.18
N ASP A 94 -1.38 -10.48 -7.02
CA ASP A 94 -1.39 -11.91 -6.69
C ASP A 94 0.02 -12.47 -6.50
N TRP A 95 0.99 -11.94 -7.23
CA TRP A 95 2.40 -12.30 -7.09
C TRP A 95 2.95 -11.94 -5.69
N ILE A 96 2.44 -10.87 -5.07
CA ILE A 96 2.79 -10.49 -3.70
C ILE A 96 2.21 -11.50 -2.71
N ARG A 97 0.94 -11.91 -2.92
CA ARG A 97 0.29 -12.95 -2.09
C ARG A 97 1.03 -14.29 -2.18
N ARG A 98 1.51 -14.63 -3.38
CA ARG A 98 2.33 -15.83 -3.64
C ARG A 98 3.80 -15.69 -3.23
N LYS A 99 4.19 -14.56 -2.65
CA LYS A 99 5.56 -14.27 -2.19
C LYS A 99 6.61 -14.36 -3.30
N HIS A 100 6.23 -14.05 -4.54
CA HIS A 100 7.19 -13.97 -5.63
C HIS A 100 7.93 -12.64 -5.66
N ASN A 101 9.16 -12.68 -6.17
CA ASN A 101 9.97 -11.49 -6.32
C ASN A 101 9.70 -10.80 -7.67
N LEU A 102 9.56 -9.48 -7.67
CA LEU A 102 9.46 -8.66 -8.88
C LEU A 102 10.72 -7.82 -9.06
N LEU A 103 11.44 -8.06 -10.16
CA LEU A 103 12.56 -7.24 -10.59
C LEU A 103 12.18 -6.42 -11.83
N ILE A 104 12.30 -5.09 -11.74
CA ILE A 104 12.02 -4.18 -12.87
C ILE A 104 13.35 -3.73 -13.47
N THR A 105 13.66 -4.21 -14.67
CA THR A 105 14.89 -3.89 -15.42
C THR A 105 14.61 -3.03 -16.66
N GLY A 106 15.57 -2.20 -17.08
CA GLY A 106 15.46 -1.42 -18.32
C GLY A 106 16.37 -0.18 -18.37
N PRO A 107 16.33 0.61 -19.46
CA PRO A 107 17.16 1.81 -19.64
C PRO A 107 16.81 2.94 -18.66
N CYS A 108 17.80 3.68 -18.14
CA CYS A 108 17.57 4.77 -17.20
C CYS A 108 16.60 5.82 -17.77
N GLY A 109 15.72 6.38 -16.93
CA GLY A 109 14.77 7.44 -17.34
C GLY A 109 13.36 6.98 -17.73
N VAL A 110 13.10 5.68 -17.94
CA VAL A 110 11.76 5.16 -18.34
C VAL A 110 10.76 4.99 -17.18
N GLY A 111 10.96 5.69 -16.05
CA GLY A 111 9.99 5.65 -14.95
C GLY A 111 9.95 4.36 -14.12
N LYS A 112 10.96 3.48 -14.16
CA LYS A 112 10.98 2.23 -13.36
C LYS A 112 10.74 2.42 -11.86
N SER A 113 11.37 3.44 -11.28
CA SER A 113 11.17 3.80 -9.87
C SER A 113 9.73 4.24 -9.60
N TRP A 114 9.11 4.91 -10.59
CA TRP A 114 7.72 5.34 -10.51
C TRP A 114 6.77 4.14 -10.61
N LEU A 115 6.99 3.21 -11.56
CA LEU A 115 6.22 1.97 -11.67
C LEU A 115 6.31 1.10 -10.40
N ALA A 116 7.50 0.99 -9.80
CA ALA A 116 7.67 0.30 -8.52
C ALA A 116 6.87 0.97 -7.39
N CYS A 117 6.84 2.31 -7.35
CA CYS A 117 6.02 3.03 -6.39
C CYS A 117 4.52 2.85 -6.66
N ALA A 118 4.11 2.80 -7.93
CA ALA A 118 2.71 2.60 -8.32
C ALA A 118 2.19 1.21 -7.91
N LEU A 119 2.98 0.17 -8.17
CA LEU A 119 2.67 -1.18 -7.70
C LEU A 119 2.66 -1.26 -6.17
N GLY A 120 3.61 -0.60 -5.50
CA GLY A 120 3.63 -0.50 -4.04
C GLY A 120 2.41 0.22 -3.46
N GLN A 121 1.95 1.30 -4.10
CA GLN A 121 0.76 2.04 -3.66
C GLN A 121 -0.51 1.20 -3.84
N LYS A 122 -0.63 0.47 -4.95
CA LYS A 122 -1.73 -0.49 -5.14
C LYS A 122 -1.71 -1.60 -4.11
N ALA A 123 -0.55 -2.18 -3.82
CA ALA A 123 -0.43 -3.20 -2.77
C ALA A 123 -0.84 -2.65 -1.38
N CYS A 124 -0.50 -1.40 -1.06
CA CYS A 124 -1.01 -0.73 0.15
C CYS A 124 -2.54 -0.58 0.16
N ARG A 125 -3.17 -0.32 -1.00
CA ARG A 125 -4.64 -0.27 -1.15
C ARG A 125 -5.28 -1.65 -1.00
N GLU A 126 -4.62 -2.71 -1.46
CA GLU A 126 -5.04 -4.11 -1.30
C GLU A 126 -4.72 -4.69 0.10
N ASP A 127 -4.53 -3.81 1.09
CA ASP A 127 -4.26 -4.18 2.47
C ASP A 127 -2.97 -5.03 2.69
N MET A 128 -1.97 -4.88 1.82
CA MET A 128 -0.67 -5.55 1.94
C MET A 128 0.39 -4.63 2.58
N SER A 129 1.41 -5.23 3.19
CA SER A 129 2.52 -4.50 3.79
C SER A 129 3.64 -4.29 2.77
N VAL A 130 4.00 -3.03 2.50
CA VAL A 130 5.02 -2.67 1.51
C VAL A 130 6.11 -1.88 2.20
N ALA A 131 7.37 -2.04 1.78
CA ALA A 131 8.46 -1.19 2.19
C ALA A 131 9.40 -0.90 1.01
N TYR A 132 9.60 0.39 0.76
CA TYR A 132 10.54 0.85 -0.25
C TYR A 132 11.92 1.06 0.38
N HIS A 133 12.94 0.36 -0.15
CA HIS A 133 14.31 0.50 0.31
C HIS A 133 15.27 0.67 -0.85
N ARG A 134 16.13 1.69 -0.80
CA ARG A 134 17.30 1.67 -1.69
C ARG A 134 18.26 0.59 -1.21
N ALA A 135 18.51 -0.46 -1.98
CA ALA A 135 19.49 -1.49 -1.67
C ALA A 135 20.87 -0.94 -1.33
N SER A 136 21.35 0.15 -1.94
CA SER A 136 22.60 0.77 -1.47
C SER A 136 22.53 1.15 0.02
N ARG A 137 21.45 1.80 0.44
CA ARG A 137 21.18 2.11 1.86
C ARG A 137 20.85 0.87 2.69
N LEU A 138 20.17 -0.12 2.11
CA LEU A 138 19.82 -1.36 2.79
C LEU A 138 21.06 -2.19 3.12
N PHE A 139 21.97 -2.36 2.16
CA PHE A 139 23.22 -3.08 2.34
C PHE A 139 24.12 -2.37 3.35
N THR A 140 24.21 -1.04 3.32
CA THR A 140 24.93 -0.29 4.35
C THR A 140 24.29 -0.47 5.73
N ALA A 141 22.96 -0.40 5.83
CA ALA A 141 22.25 -0.62 7.10
C ALA A 141 22.41 -2.06 7.62
N LEU A 142 22.42 -3.06 6.72
CA LEU A 142 22.67 -4.47 7.06
C LEU A 142 24.11 -4.69 7.52
N ALA A 143 25.09 -4.05 6.88
CA ALA A 143 26.50 -4.12 7.27
C ALA A 143 26.71 -3.53 8.67
N LEU A 144 26.15 -2.34 8.93
CA LEU A 144 26.18 -1.71 10.26
C LEU A 144 25.45 -2.54 11.31
N ALA A 145 24.27 -3.07 11.00
CA ALA A 145 23.50 -3.90 11.92
C ALA A 145 24.20 -5.23 12.26
N ARG A 146 25.06 -5.74 11.36
CA ARG A 146 25.90 -6.91 11.61
C ARG A 146 27.02 -6.62 12.59
N ALA A 147 27.60 -5.42 12.54
CA ALA A 147 28.59 -4.98 13.53
C ALA A 147 27.96 -4.72 14.92
N ASP A 148 26.73 -4.17 14.95
CA ASP A 148 26.04 -3.80 16.20
C ASP A 148 25.21 -4.94 16.85
N GLY A 149 25.22 -6.15 16.28
CA GLY A 149 24.40 -7.27 16.75
C GLY A 149 22.88 -7.13 16.52
N ARG A 150 22.43 -6.07 15.84
CA ARG A 150 21.00 -5.80 15.53
C ARG A 150 20.52 -6.47 14.24
N TYR A 151 21.38 -7.25 13.59
CA TYR A 151 21.15 -7.89 12.30
C TYR A 151 19.87 -8.73 12.26
N ALA A 152 19.64 -9.60 13.25
CA ALA A 152 18.46 -10.47 13.30
C ALA A 152 17.14 -9.69 13.40
N LYS A 153 17.15 -8.54 14.10
CA LYS A 153 15.96 -7.67 14.24
C LYS A 153 15.63 -6.99 12.92
N LEU A 154 16.65 -6.50 12.21
CA LEU A 154 16.48 -5.87 10.90
C LEU A 154 16.01 -6.89 9.86
N LEU A 155 16.56 -8.11 9.87
CA LEU A 155 16.12 -9.20 8.98
C LEU A 155 14.65 -9.56 9.22
N LYS A 156 14.22 -9.68 10.49
CA LYS A 156 12.81 -9.92 10.85
C LYS A 156 11.90 -8.78 10.41
N GLN A 157 12.37 -7.52 10.43
CA GLN A 157 11.59 -6.39 9.93
C GLN A 157 11.44 -6.45 8.41
N ILE A 158 12.50 -6.78 7.68
CA ILE A 158 12.45 -6.91 6.21
C ILE A 158 11.58 -8.11 5.80
N ALA A 159 11.69 -9.25 6.50
CA ALA A 159 10.90 -10.46 6.23
C ALA A 159 9.39 -10.28 6.48
N ARG A 160 9.00 -9.26 7.25
CA ARG A 160 7.59 -8.91 7.48
C ARG A 160 6.97 -8.09 6.36
N VAL A 161 7.77 -7.63 5.40
CA VAL A 161 7.32 -6.82 4.28
C VAL A 161 7.00 -7.73 3.11
N ASP A 162 5.84 -7.54 2.49
CA ASP A 162 5.40 -8.33 1.35
C ASP A 162 6.05 -7.89 0.03
N LEU A 163 6.46 -6.61 -0.06
CA LEU A 163 7.15 -6.07 -1.23
C LEU A 163 8.34 -5.19 -0.84
N LEU A 164 9.54 -5.62 -1.24
CA LEU A 164 10.79 -4.86 -1.18
C LEU A 164 11.13 -4.31 -2.56
N SER A 165 11.13 -2.99 -2.72
CA SER A 165 11.51 -2.34 -3.98
C SER A 165 12.82 -1.55 -3.85
N HIS A 166 13.81 -1.87 -4.68
CA HIS A 166 15.07 -1.11 -4.83
C HIS A 166 15.19 -0.53 -6.23
N PRO A 167 15.51 0.77 -6.38
CA PRO A 167 15.88 1.32 -7.67
C PRO A 167 17.24 0.76 -8.12
N PRO A 168 17.40 0.31 -9.38
CA PRO A 168 18.70 -0.17 -9.87
C PRO A 168 19.72 0.98 -9.82
N SER A 169 20.54 1.02 -8.77
CA SER A 169 21.74 1.84 -8.72
C SER A 169 22.83 1.02 -9.37
N SER A 170 23.08 1.28 -10.66
CA SER A 170 24.27 0.86 -11.41
C SER A 170 24.81 -0.52 -11.02
N PHE A 171 24.15 -1.59 -11.48
CA PHE A 171 24.82 -2.87 -11.64
C PHE A 171 25.71 -2.75 -12.89
N PRO A 172 27.05 -2.77 -12.78
CA PRO A 172 27.89 -3.03 -13.94
C PRO A 172 27.72 -4.51 -14.28
N ASP A 173 27.45 -4.80 -15.55
CA ASP A 173 27.21 -6.14 -16.12
C ASP A 173 25.92 -6.88 -15.71
N ALA A 174 24.80 -6.41 -16.27
CA ALA A 174 23.60 -7.23 -16.48
C ALA A 174 23.35 -7.49 -17.97
N ARG A 175 24.41 -7.80 -18.74
CA ARG A 175 24.29 -8.20 -20.17
C ARG A 175 23.59 -9.55 -20.38
N SER A 176 23.28 -10.30 -19.32
CA SER A 176 22.58 -11.60 -19.39
C SER A 176 21.14 -11.60 -18.86
N ALA A 177 20.62 -10.50 -18.30
CA ALA A 177 19.30 -10.48 -17.66
C ALA A 177 18.23 -9.71 -18.46
N VAL A 178 18.40 -9.61 -19.79
CA VAL A 178 17.43 -8.99 -20.69
C VAL A 178 16.51 -10.07 -21.25
N ARG A 179 15.37 -10.30 -20.56
CA ARG A 179 14.04 -10.56 -21.15
C ARG A 179 13.03 -10.89 -20.05
N GLY A 180 11.98 -10.09 -19.97
CA GLY A 180 10.80 -10.35 -19.15
C GLY A 180 10.92 -9.82 -17.73
N ALA A 181 9.84 -9.26 -17.19
CA ALA A 181 9.68 -9.16 -15.75
C ALA A 181 9.59 -10.59 -15.20
N SER A 182 10.74 -11.21 -14.96
CA SER A 182 10.80 -12.56 -14.46
C SER A 182 10.38 -12.53 -13.00
N VAL A 183 9.20 -13.07 -12.74
CA VAL A 183 8.73 -13.49 -11.42
C VAL A 183 9.67 -14.63 -11.01
N TYR A 184 10.64 -14.34 -10.15
CA TYR A 184 11.56 -15.35 -9.67
C TYR A 184 10.85 -16.16 -8.58
N GLU A 185 10.48 -17.41 -8.90
CA GLU A 185 10.12 -18.43 -7.92
C GLU A 185 11.39 -18.96 -7.23
N PRO A 186 11.33 -19.29 -5.92
CA PRO A 186 12.44 -19.92 -5.21
C PRO A 186 12.76 -21.34 -5.72
#